data_AF-A0AAE0T8D0-F1
#
_entry.id   AF-A0AAE0T8D0-F1
#
_cell.length_a   1.000
_cell.length_b   1.000
_cell.length_c   1.000
_cell.angle_alpha   90.00
_cell.angle_beta   90.00
_cell.angle_gamma   90.00
#
_symmetry.space_group_name_H-M   'P 1'
#
loop_
_entity.id
_entity.type
_entity.pdbx_description
1 polymer ?
#
loop_
_entity_poly.entity_id
_entity_poly.type
_entity_poly.pdbx_seq_one_letter_code
_entity_poly.pdbx_strand_id
1 'polypeptide(L)'
;MAMEQDWWKNRMAEDIYATLRRKEQSLAMYQGHSRQLWMRQCLVNWLGVVTEQLNICATAQHLAVYLLDFFLDGLEVEHSDLYLLAITCFLLAVKFEEHTKQLPRFNTLIQLLPRPAGCIPPASSISPTIPSYTIEQYISVEHAVLQYFVWELAVPVVPHFVPYYLQVMMT
;
A
#
# COMPACT_ATOMS: atom_id res chain seq x y z
N MET A 1 -13.37 -21.63 -11.18
CA MET A 1 -11.93 -21.90 -11.22
C MET A 1 -11.35 -21.37 -9.92
N ALA A 2 -11.10 -22.26 -8.97
CA ALA A 2 -10.37 -21.88 -7.76
C ALA A 2 -8.94 -21.59 -8.20
N MET A 3 -8.50 -20.34 -8.08
CA MET A 3 -7.09 -19.99 -8.28
C MET A 3 -6.29 -20.83 -7.30
N GLU A 4 -5.29 -21.56 -7.78
CA GLU A 4 -4.44 -22.41 -6.95
C GLU A 4 -3.91 -21.57 -5.78
N GLN A 5 -4.39 -21.85 -4.57
CA GLN A 5 -4.15 -21.00 -3.41
C GLN A 5 -2.66 -20.87 -3.06
N ASP A 6 -1.86 -21.85 -3.49
CA ASP A 6 -0.45 -21.96 -3.13
C ASP A 6 0.42 -22.25 -4.38
N TRP A 7 0.72 -21.22 -5.18
CA TRP A 7 1.48 -21.36 -6.43
C TRP A 7 2.84 -22.07 -6.23
N TRP A 8 3.44 -21.92 -5.04
CA TRP A 8 4.73 -22.49 -4.67
C TRP A 8 4.70 -24.01 -4.46
N LYS A 9 3.52 -24.64 -4.41
CA LYS A 9 3.34 -26.09 -4.35
C LYS A 9 3.14 -26.74 -5.73
N ASN A 10 2.94 -25.94 -6.77
CA ASN A 10 2.68 -26.46 -8.12
C ASN A 10 3.99 -26.90 -8.80
N ARG A 11 3.90 -27.79 -9.80
CA ARG A 11 5.00 -28.21 -10.68
C ARG A 11 5.67 -27.04 -11.43
N MET A 12 4.99 -25.89 -11.52
CA MET A 12 5.49 -24.67 -12.16
C MET A 12 6.12 -23.68 -11.17
N ALA A 13 6.31 -24.06 -9.90
CA ALA A 13 6.80 -23.15 -8.86
C ALA A 13 8.14 -22.50 -9.22
N GLU A 14 9.07 -23.25 -9.83
CA GLU A 14 10.38 -22.72 -10.24
C GLU A 14 10.26 -21.68 -11.38
N ASP A 15 9.40 -21.93 -12.37
CA ASP A 15 9.14 -21.00 -13.47
C ASP A 15 8.46 -19.72 -13.00
N ILE A 16 7.49 -19.86 -12.08
CA ILE A 16 6.78 -18.73 -11.45
C ILE A 16 7.78 -17.91 -10.63
N TYR A 17 8.60 -18.56 -9.80
CA TYR A 17 9.66 -17.92 -9.03
C TYR A 17 10.64 -17.15 -9.93
N ALA A 18 11.15 -17.78 -11.00
CA ALA A 18 12.06 -17.15 -11.94
C ALA A 18 11.44 -15.92 -12.61
N THR A 19 10.14 -15.97 -12.91
CA THR A 19 9.38 -14.84 -13.47
C THR A 19 9.23 -13.70 -12.46
N LEU A 20 8.84 -14.01 -11.21
CA LEU A 20 8.73 -13.03 -10.14
C LEU A 20 10.08 -12.35 -9.86
N ARG A 21 11.18 -13.12 -9.82
CA ARG A 21 12.54 -12.59 -9.64
C ARG A 21 12.99 -11.70 -10.78
N ARG A 22 12.71 -12.07 -12.03
CA ARG A 22 13.02 -11.22 -13.19
C ARG A 22 12.26 -9.90 -13.10
N LYS A 23 11.00 -9.95 -12.67
CA LYS A 23 10.17 -8.75 -12.49
C LYS A 23 10.69 -7.86 -11.36
N GLU A 24 11.06 -8.44 -10.22
CA GLU A 24 11.68 -7.73 -9.10
C GLU A 24 12.97 -6.99 -9.53
N GLN A 25 13.81 -7.64 -10.34
CA GLN A 25 15.04 -7.04 -10.88
C GLN A 25 14.79 -5.90 -11.88
N SER A 26 13.63 -5.90 -12.54
CA SER A 26 13.23 -4.84 -13.47
C SER A 26 12.56 -3.64 -12.80
N LEU A 27 12.29 -3.71 -11.49
CA LEU A 27 11.68 -2.61 -10.76
C LEU A 27 12.63 -1.42 -10.69
N ALA A 28 12.06 -0.21 -10.75
CA ALA A 28 12.82 1.01 -10.58
C ALA A 28 13.49 1.05 -9.21
N MET A 29 14.72 1.58 -9.16
CA MET A 29 15.43 1.78 -7.90
C MET A 29 14.84 2.98 -7.15
N TYR A 30 14.38 2.76 -5.92
CA TYR A 30 13.92 3.83 -5.03
C TYR A 30 15.08 4.80 -4.72
N GLN A 31 14.86 6.09 -4.95
CA GLN A 31 15.91 7.11 -4.81
C GLN A 31 15.85 7.86 -3.48
N GLY A 32 14.66 7.97 -2.86
CA GLY A 32 14.49 8.67 -1.59
C GLY A 32 14.62 10.18 -1.71
N HIS A 33 14.20 10.76 -2.83
CA HIS A 33 14.14 12.19 -3.09
C HIS A 33 12.93 12.88 -2.44
N SER A 34 11.96 12.11 -1.92
CA SER A 34 10.74 12.66 -1.32
C SER A 34 11.04 13.62 -0.16
N ARG A 35 10.39 14.79 -0.18
CA ARG A 35 10.50 15.79 0.90
C ARG A 35 9.71 15.37 2.14
N GLN A 36 8.79 14.42 1.98
CA GLN A 36 7.86 13.92 2.99
C GLN A 36 8.34 12.60 3.63
N LEU A 37 9.61 12.21 3.46
CA LEU A 37 10.20 11.00 4.08
C LEU A 37 9.97 10.93 5.60
N TRP A 38 9.99 12.08 6.28
CA TRP A 38 9.76 12.15 7.72
C TRP A 38 8.35 11.68 8.13
N MET A 39 7.35 11.77 7.24
CA MET A 39 5.99 11.27 7.47
C MET A 39 5.81 9.80 7.13
N ARG A 40 6.75 9.19 6.41
CA ARG A 40 6.66 7.79 5.99
C ARG A 40 6.42 6.87 7.18
N GLN A 41 7.16 7.05 8.27
CA GLN A 41 6.98 6.24 9.47
C GLN A 41 5.56 6.32 10.03
N CYS A 42 4.97 7.51 10.09
CA CYS A 42 3.61 7.71 10.56
C CYS A 42 2.58 7.04 9.64
N LEU A 43 2.70 7.23 8.33
CA LEU A 43 1.79 6.66 7.33
C LEU A 43 1.86 5.13 7.32
N VAL A 44 3.07 4.56 7.29
CA VAL A 44 3.28 3.11 7.28
C VAL A 44 2.81 2.46 8.58
N ASN A 45 3.07 3.09 9.74
CA ASN A 45 2.57 2.62 11.02
C ASN A 45 1.04 2.62 11.06
N TRP A 46 0.41 3.70 10.57
CA TRP A 46 -1.04 3.77 10.47
C TRP A 46 -1.62 2.69 9.53
N LEU A 47 -1.00 2.48 8.36
CA LEU A 47 -1.37 1.39 7.45
C LEU A 47 -1.24 0.02 8.12
N GLY A 48 -0.22 -0.20 8.96
CA GLY A 48 -0.08 -1.42 9.76
C GLY A 48 -1.26 -1.64 10.70
N VAL A 49 -1.62 -0.63 11.49
CA VAL A 49 -2.78 -0.70 12.40
C VAL A 49 -4.07 -0.97 11.63
N VAL A 50 -4.30 -0.28 10.52
CA VAL A 50 -5.50 -0.48 9.67
C VAL A 50 -5.53 -1.89 9.08
N THR A 51 -4.39 -2.40 8.61
CA THR A 51 -4.25 -3.76 8.06
C THR A 51 -4.64 -4.80 9.11
N GLU A 52 -4.12 -4.68 10.33
CA GLU A 52 -4.44 -5.58 11.45
C GLU A 52 -5.92 -5.52 11.84
N GLN A 53 -6.49 -4.31 11.97
CA GLN A 53 -7.90 -4.12 12.34
C GLN A 53 -8.87 -4.71 11.31
N LEU A 54 -8.49 -4.68 10.03
CA LEU A 54 -9.33 -5.13 8.92
C LEU A 54 -8.99 -6.56 8.46
N ASN A 55 -8.01 -7.25 9.08
CA ASN A 55 -7.53 -8.57 8.67
C ASN A 55 -7.13 -8.64 7.18
N ILE A 56 -6.47 -7.60 6.69
CA ILE A 56 -5.99 -7.54 5.30
C ILE A 56 -4.69 -8.33 5.16
N CYS A 57 -4.49 -8.98 4.00
CA CYS A 57 -3.30 -9.78 3.77
C CYS A 57 -2.01 -8.93 3.74
N ALA A 58 -0.89 -9.52 4.18
CA ALA A 58 0.40 -8.83 4.19
C ALA A 58 0.84 -8.40 2.77
N THR A 59 0.47 -9.15 1.74
CA THR A 59 0.76 -8.81 0.33
C THR A 59 0.16 -7.45 -0.05
N ALA A 60 -1.12 -7.22 0.27
CA ALA A 60 -1.78 -5.94 0.04
C ALA A 60 -1.13 -4.80 0.83
N GLN A 61 -0.77 -5.03 2.10
CA GLN A 61 -0.08 -4.02 2.91
C GLN A 61 1.27 -3.61 2.30
N HIS A 62 2.08 -4.59 1.90
CA HIS A 62 3.39 -4.31 1.31
C HIS A 62 3.26 -3.64 -0.07
N LEU A 63 2.27 -4.03 -0.87
CA LEU A 63 1.97 -3.35 -2.13
C LEU A 63 1.53 -1.90 -1.90
N ALA A 64 0.70 -1.64 -0.89
CA ALA A 64 0.29 -0.28 -0.53
C ALA A 64 1.49 0.60 -0.15
N VAL A 65 2.43 0.07 0.63
CA VAL A 65 3.67 0.78 1.00
C VAL A 65 4.55 1.02 -0.22
N TYR A 66 4.68 0.05 -1.12
CA TYR A 66 5.41 0.23 -2.38
C TYR A 66 4.82 1.36 -3.22
N LEU A 67 3.50 1.36 -3.43
CA LEU A 67 2.82 2.40 -4.22
C LEU A 67 2.99 3.78 -3.58
N LEU A 68 2.86 3.86 -2.24
CA LEU A 68 3.02 5.10 -1.49
C LEU A 68 4.46 5.65 -1.63
N ASP A 69 5.46 4.81 -1.38
CA ASP A 69 6.87 5.21 -1.40
C ASP A 69 7.27 5.72 -2.78
N PHE A 70 6.96 4.99 -3.84
CA PHE A 70 7.34 5.37 -5.21
C PHE A 70 6.57 6.58 -5.74
N PHE A 71 5.31 6.76 -5.34
CA PHE A 71 4.55 7.95 -5.73
C PHE A 71 5.11 9.21 -5.05
N LEU A 72 5.43 9.12 -3.74
CA LEU A 72 6.04 10.21 -2.99
C LEU A 72 7.48 10.53 -3.43
N ASP A 73 8.19 9.57 -4.01
CA ASP A 73 9.54 9.77 -4.55
C ASP A 73 9.55 10.55 -5.86
N GLY A 74 8.50 10.38 -6.68
CA GLY A 74 8.41 11.00 -8.00
C GLY A 74 7.61 12.30 -8.05
N LEU A 75 6.76 12.58 -7.07
CA LEU A 75 5.83 13.72 -7.08
C LEU A 75 5.81 14.46 -5.73
N GLU A 76 5.71 15.79 -5.79
CA GLU A 76 5.46 16.60 -4.60
C GLU A 76 3.97 16.55 -4.22
N VAL A 77 3.68 16.11 -3.00
CA VAL A 77 2.31 15.98 -2.47
C VAL A 77 2.15 16.88 -1.24
N GLU A 78 1.02 17.59 -1.14
CA GLU A 78 0.75 18.44 0.02
C GLU A 78 0.57 17.62 1.30
N HIS A 79 1.01 18.17 2.43
CA HIS A 79 0.92 17.50 3.73
C HIS A 79 -0.52 17.11 4.11
N SER A 80 -1.50 17.92 3.70
CA SER A 80 -2.93 17.67 3.88
C SER A 80 -3.43 16.43 3.15
N ASP A 81 -2.78 16.03 2.06
CA ASP A 81 -3.23 14.94 1.18
C ASP A 81 -2.50 13.63 1.43
N LEU A 82 -1.51 13.60 2.32
CA LEU A 82 -0.71 12.40 2.58
C LEU A 82 -1.54 11.21 3.10
N TYR A 83 -2.50 11.45 3.98
CA TYR A 83 -3.40 10.40 4.45
C TYR A 83 -4.39 9.96 3.36
N LEU A 84 -4.86 10.88 2.52
CA LEU A 84 -5.70 10.55 1.38
C LEU A 84 -4.93 9.67 0.38
N LEU A 85 -3.68 10.02 0.09
CA LEU A 85 -2.80 9.21 -0.75
C LEU A 85 -2.57 7.83 -0.15
N ALA A 86 -2.26 7.73 1.15
CA ALA A 86 -2.07 6.46 1.82
C ALA A 86 -3.34 5.59 1.79
N ILE A 87 -4.52 6.18 2.02
CA ILE A 87 -5.82 5.51 1.84
C ILE A 87 -5.98 4.99 0.41
N THR A 88 -5.64 5.80 -0.58
CA THR A 88 -5.76 5.45 -2.00
C THR A 88 -4.84 4.29 -2.39
N CYS A 89 -3.56 4.36 -2.02
CA CYS A 89 -2.60 3.29 -2.24
C CYS A 89 -3.04 1.99 -1.56
N PHE A 90 -3.58 2.09 -0.34
CA PHE A 90 -4.12 0.94 0.39
C PHE A 90 -5.33 0.32 -0.30
N LEU A 91 -6.32 1.12 -0.70
CA LEU A 91 -7.50 0.61 -1.40
C LEU A 91 -7.16 -0.01 -2.75
N LEU A 92 -6.23 0.58 -3.51
CA LEU A 92 -5.74 0.00 -4.76
C LEU A 92 -5.09 -1.37 -4.52
N ALA A 93 -4.19 -1.45 -3.53
CA ALA A 93 -3.50 -2.69 -3.20
C ALA A 93 -4.46 -3.77 -2.70
N VAL A 94 -5.43 -3.42 -1.86
CA VAL A 94 -6.46 -4.34 -1.37
C VAL A 94 -7.35 -4.82 -2.51
N LYS A 95 -7.81 -3.93 -3.40
CA LYS A 95 -8.57 -4.34 -4.60
C LYS A 95 -7.78 -5.29 -5.51
N PHE A 96 -6.46 -5.19 -5.51
CA PHE A 96 -5.58 -5.96 -6.39
C PHE A 96 -5.21 -7.34 -5.79
N GLU A 97 -4.78 -7.38 -4.53
CA GLU A 97 -4.23 -8.57 -3.87
C GLU A 97 -5.28 -9.37 -3.07
N GLU A 98 -6.31 -8.72 -2.54
CA GLU A 98 -7.21 -9.36 -1.60
C GLU A 98 -8.21 -10.27 -2.33
N HIS A 99 -8.21 -11.55 -1.98
CA HIS A 99 -9.10 -12.55 -2.58
C HIS A 99 -10.45 -12.65 -1.86
N THR A 100 -10.60 -11.99 -0.70
CA THR A 100 -11.85 -11.99 0.06
C THR A 100 -12.87 -10.99 -0.50
N LYS A 101 -14.16 -11.30 -0.35
CA LYS A 101 -15.25 -10.47 -0.90
C LYS A 101 -15.52 -9.17 -0.12
N GLN A 102 -14.84 -8.95 1.01
CA GLN A 102 -15.09 -7.82 1.89
C GLN A 102 -13.98 -6.79 1.76
N LEU A 103 -14.10 -5.92 0.76
CA LEU A 103 -13.19 -4.80 0.58
C LEU A 103 -13.58 -3.66 1.53
N PRO A 104 -12.62 -3.05 2.25
CA PRO A 104 -12.88 -1.88 3.07
C PRO A 104 -13.36 -0.72 2.20
N ARG A 105 -14.34 0.03 2.69
CA ARG A 105 -14.85 1.22 1.98
C ARG A 105 -14.03 2.44 2.37
N PHE A 106 -13.93 3.39 1.45
CA PHE A 106 -13.30 4.69 1.69
C PHE A 106 -13.78 5.37 2.99
N ASN A 107 -15.09 5.41 3.21
CA ASN A 107 -15.68 6.00 4.42
C ASN A 107 -15.25 5.28 5.72
N THR A 108 -15.05 3.96 5.66
CA THR A 108 -14.54 3.20 6.80
C THR A 108 -13.11 3.62 7.13
N LEU A 109 -12.26 3.82 6.12
CA LEU A 109 -10.87 4.23 6.32
C LEU A 109 -10.74 5.66 6.84
N ILE A 110 -11.60 6.58 6.38
CA ILE A 110 -11.65 7.95 6.93
C ILE A 110 -11.97 7.93 8.42
N GLN A 111 -12.87 7.05 8.86
CA GLN A 111 -13.23 6.92 10.29
C GLN A 111 -12.08 6.36 11.14
N LEU A 112 -11.13 5.67 10.53
CA LEU A 112 -9.93 5.10 11.16
C LEU A 112 -8.71 6.02 11.10
N LEU A 113 -8.86 7.24 10.57
CA LEU A 113 -7.78 8.22 10.59
C LEU A 113 -7.35 8.51 12.03
N PRO A 114 -6.04 8.68 12.28
CA PRO A 114 -5.55 8.96 13.62
C PRO A 114 -6.17 10.29 14.07
N ARG A 115 -6.90 10.24 15.19
CA ARG A 115 -7.36 11.47 15.82
C ARG A 115 -6.12 12.27 16.24
N PRO A 116 -6.16 13.61 16.13
CA PRO A 116 -5.08 14.48 16.59
C PRO A 116 -4.98 14.43 18.12
N ALA A 117 -4.33 13.39 18.61
CA ALA A 117 -3.99 13.18 20.02
C ALA A 117 -2.51 12.81 20.20
N GLY A 118 -1.71 12.73 19.13
CA GLY A 118 -0.32 12.26 19.18
C GLY A 118 0.75 13.22 18.62
N CYS A 119 0.39 14.21 17.82
CA CYS A 119 1.32 15.21 17.31
C CYS A 119 0.79 16.58 17.70
N ILE A 120 1.27 17.11 18.83
CA ILE A 120 0.93 18.46 19.31
C ILE A 120 1.50 19.47 18.29
N PRO A 121 0.68 20.23 17.56
CA PRO A 121 1.18 21.43 16.89
C PRO A 121 1.47 22.50 17.96
N PRO A 122 2.47 23.38 17.77
CA PRO A 122 2.69 24.51 18.66
C PRO A 122 1.41 25.37 18.78
N ALA A 123 1.18 25.92 19.97
CA ALA A 123 -0.10 26.34 20.56
C ALA A 123 -0.87 27.51 19.88
N SER A 124 -0.80 27.67 18.56
CA SER A 124 -1.42 28.81 17.88
C SER A 124 -1.93 28.48 16.48
N SER A 125 -2.80 27.48 16.32
CA SER A 125 -3.66 27.39 15.14
C SER A 125 -4.70 26.26 15.26
N ILE A 126 -5.96 26.66 15.36
CA ILE A 126 -7.16 26.01 14.82
C ILE A 126 -7.53 24.65 15.45
N SER A 127 -8.82 24.51 15.79
CA SER A 127 -9.46 23.28 16.28
C SER A 127 -9.02 22.04 15.48
N PRO A 128 -8.93 20.84 16.08
CA PRO A 128 -8.49 19.64 15.39
C PRO A 128 -9.59 19.14 14.45
N THR A 129 -9.76 19.79 13.30
CA THR A 129 -10.67 19.34 12.26
C THR A 129 -10.08 18.09 11.62
N ILE A 130 -10.76 16.95 11.79
CA ILE A 130 -10.49 15.75 10.99
C ILE A 130 -10.52 16.20 9.51
N PRO A 131 -9.49 15.89 8.70
CA PRO A 131 -9.52 16.26 7.30
C PRO A 131 -10.75 15.62 6.65
N SER A 132 -11.64 16.46 6.12
CA SER A 132 -12.83 16.00 5.42
C SER A 132 -12.46 15.71 3.98
N TYR A 133 -12.07 14.47 3.69
CA TYR A 133 -11.82 14.04 2.32
C TYR A 133 -13.13 13.69 1.60
N THR A 134 -13.26 14.13 0.36
CA THR A 134 -14.40 13.79 -0.49
C THR A 134 -14.11 12.58 -1.38
N ILE A 135 -15.16 11.93 -1.87
CA ILE A 135 -15.04 10.83 -2.83
C ILE A 135 -14.42 11.33 -4.15
N GLU A 136 -14.70 12.58 -4.55
CA GLU A 136 -14.13 13.18 -5.76
C GLU A 136 -12.62 13.34 -5.67
N GLN A 137 -12.12 13.80 -4.51
CA GLN A 137 -10.68 13.88 -4.24
C GLN A 137 -10.05 12.49 -4.28
N TYR A 138 -10.69 11.49 -3.64
CA TYR A 138 -10.22 10.11 -3.70
C TYR A 138 -10.12 9.58 -5.14
N ILE A 139 -11.15 9.76 -5.97
CA ILE A 139 -11.14 9.30 -7.37
C ILE A 139 -10.03 9.99 -8.17
N SER A 140 -9.83 11.29 -7.95
CA SER A 140 -8.76 12.05 -8.62
C SER A 140 -7.38 11.50 -8.26
N VAL A 141 -7.12 11.25 -6.97
CA VAL A 141 -5.85 10.67 -6.51
C VAL A 141 -5.71 9.22 -7.00
N GLU A 142 -6.77 8.41 -6.97
CA GLU A 142 -6.76 7.03 -7.47
C GLU A 142 -6.34 6.98 -8.94
N HIS A 143 -6.94 7.82 -9.77
CA HIS A 143 -6.57 7.94 -11.17
C HIS A 143 -5.12 8.41 -11.36
N ALA A 144 -4.67 9.41 -10.59
CA ALA A 144 -3.29 9.90 -10.67
C ALA A 144 -2.26 8.82 -10.30
N VAL A 145 -2.51 8.04 -9.24
CA VAL A 145 -1.65 6.92 -8.84
C VAL A 145 -1.60 5.87 -9.96
N LEU A 146 -2.75 5.46 -10.51
CA LEU A 146 -2.79 4.48 -11.60
C LEU A 146 -2.05 4.96 -12.85
N GLN A 147 -2.18 6.23 -13.20
CA GLN A 147 -1.43 6.82 -14.32
C GLN A 147 0.08 6.85 -14.07
N TYR A 148 0.51 7.20 -12.85
CA TYR A 148 1.92 7.23 -12.48
C TYR A 148 2.58 5.85 -12.63
N PHE A 149 1.89 4.78 -12.22
CA PHE A 149 2.36 3.40 -12.38
C PHE A 149 2.05 2.79 -13.75
N VAL A 150 1.52 3.56 -14.71
CA VAL A 150 1.13 3.06 -16.04
C VAL A 150 0.22 1.82 -15.96
N TRP A 151 -0.66 1.81 -14.95
CA TRP A 151 -1.57 0.70 -14.63
C TRP A 151 -0.88 -0.63 -14.26
N GLU A 152 0.43 -0.63 -14.04
CA GLU A 152 1.20 -1.82 -13.69
C GLU A 152 1.27 -1.98 -12.16
N LEU A 153 0.23 -2.58 -11.58
CA LEU A 153 0.16 -2.87 -10.13
C LEU A 153 0.70 -4.25 -9.74
N ALA A 154 1.01 -5.11 -10.71
CA ALA A 154 1.42 -6.50 -10.48
C ALA A 154 2.88 -6.63 -9.99
N VAL A 155 3.24 -5.85 -8.98
CA VAL A 155 4.60 -5.73 -8.48
C VAL A 155 4.90 -6.87 -7.49
N PRO A 156 5.97 -7.65 -7.68
CA PRO A 156 6.33 -8.71 -6.75
C PRO A 156 6.85 -8.11 -5.45
N VAL A 157 5.98 -8.04 -4.44
CA VAL A 157 6.38 -7.64 -3.07
C VAL A 157 6.89 -8.82 -2.25
N VAL A 158 7.66 -8.53 -1.20
CA VAL A 158 8.32 -9.52 -0.31
C VAL A 158 7.40 -10.67 0.12
N PRO A 159 6.14 -10.44 0.58
CA PRO A 159 5.25 -11.52 0.99
C PRO A 159 5.00 -12.60 -0.07
N HIS A 160 5.13 -12.30 -1.37
CA HIS A 160 4.99 -13.30 -2.43
C HIS A 160 6.03 -14.40 -2.34
N PHE A 161 7.26 -14.08 -1.93
CA PHE A 161 8.38 -15.03 -1.94
C PHE A 161 8.48 -15.85 -0.65
N VAL A 162 7.92 -15.37 0.46
CA VAL A 162 8.07 -15.98 1.78
C VAL A 162 7.63 -17.46 1.79
N PRO A 163 6.44 -17.84 1.28
CA PRO A 163 6.02 -19.24 1.31
C PRO A 163 6.91 -20.16 0.49
N TYR A 164 7.41 -19.68 -0.65
CA TYR A 164 8.34 -20.43 -1.51
C TYR A 164 9.67 -20.71 -0.78
N TYR A 165 10.26 -19.68 -0.16
CA TYR A 165 11.51 -19.86 0.58
C TYR A 165 11.35 -20.75 1.81
N LEU A 166 10.23 -20.64 2.53
CA LEU A 166 9.93 -21.53 3.64
C LEU A 166 9.82 -23.00 3.20
N GLN A 167 9.19 -23.26 2.05
CA GLN A 167 9.11 -24.62 1.51
C GLN A 167 10.49 -25.18 1.15
N VAL A 168 11.32 -24.40 0.43
CA VAL A 168 12.66 -24.83 0.01
C VAL A 168 13.60 -25.04 1.21
N MET A 169 13.43 -24.28 2.30
CA MET A 169 14.21 -24.48 3.53
C MET A 169 13.84 -25.74 4.32
N MET A 170 12.60 -26.23 4.17
CA MET A 170 12.10 -27.40 4.89
C MET A 170 12.34 -28.73 4.14
N THR A 171 12.81 -28.67 2.89
CA THR A 171 13.18 -29.83 2.04
C THR A 171 14.67 -30.07 2.06
#